data_AF-A0AAP5IDK1-F1
#
_entry.id   AF-A0AAP5IDK1-F1
#
_cell.length_a   1.000
_cell.length_b   1.000
_cell.length_c   1.000
_cell.angle_alpha   90.00
_cell.angle_beta   90.00
_cell.angle_gamma   90.00
#
_symmetry.space_group_name_H-M   'P 1'
#
loop_
_entity.id
_entity.type
_entity.pdbx_description
1 polymer ?
#
loop_
_entity_poly.entity_id
_entity_poly.type
_entity_poly.pdbx_seq_one_letter_code
_entity_poly.pdbx_strand_id
1 'polypeptide(L)' 'MAKKELHIRITERRMHKLQLYAAEKDKTMTQVIEELLDTLPEPKRENVTQP' A
#
# COMPACT_ATOMS: atom_id res chain seq x y z
N MET A 1 -2.50 -15.22 9.49
CA MET A 1 -3.03 -13.85 9.60
C MET A 1 -4.25 -13.73 8.69
N ALA A 2 -5.30 -13.01 9.12
CA ALA A 2 -6.45 -12.74 8.26
C ALA A 2 -5.97 -11.89 7.07
N LYS A 3 -6.17 -12.39 5.85
CA LYS A 3 -5.81 -11.66 4.64
C LYS A 3 -6.88 -10.59 4.40
N LYS A 4 -6.45 -9.35 4.18
CA LYS A 4 -7.31 -8.25 3.72
C LYS A 4 -6.88 -7.85 2.32
N GLU A 5 -7.84 -7.60 1.45
CA GLU A 5 -7.59 -7.15 0.08
C GLU A 5 -7.69 -5.62 -0.01
N LEU A 6 -6.85 -5.03 -0.87
CA LEU A 6 -6.79 -3.59 -1.08
C LEU A 6 -7.21 -3.29 -2.53
N HIS A 7 -8.37 -2.66 -2.70
CA HIS A 7 -8.86 -2.22 -4.00
C HIS A 7 -8.72 -0.69 -4.12
N ILE A 8 -7.90 -0.23 -5.06
CA ILE A 8 -7.60 1.20 -5.26
C ILE A 8 -7.97 1.61 -6.68
N ARG A 9 -8.71 2.71 -6.82
CA ARG A 9 -8.93 3.35 -8.12
C ARG A 9 -7.74 4.25 -8.46
N ILE A 10 -7.00 3.89 -9.51
CA ILE A 10 -5.90 4.69 -10.04
C ILE A 10 -5.96 4.75 -11.56
N THR A 11 -5.38 5.82 -12.13
CA THR A 11 -5.21 5.94 -13.58
C THR A 11 -4.23 4.88 -14.10
N GLU A 12 -4.39 4.43 -15.35
CA GLU A 12 -3.46 3.51 -16.02
C GLU A 12 -2.00 3.99 -15.95
N ARG A 13 -1.75 5.30 -16.14
CA ARG A 13 -0.40 5.88 -16.04
C ARG A 13 0.27 5.61 -14.68
N ARG A 14 -0.50 5.67 -13.60
CA ARG A 14 0.00 5.39 -12.23
C ARG A 14 0.18 3.89 -12.01
N MET A 15 -0.71 3.06 -12.54
CA MET A 15 -0.59 1.60 -12.49
C MET A 15 0.68 1.13 -13.21
N HIS A 16 0.91 1.62 -14.43
CA HIS A 16 2.09 1.28 -15.21
C HIS A 16 3.39 1.71 -14.51
N LYS A 17 3.41 2.91 -13.92
CA LYS A 17 4.55 3.37 -13.12
C LYS A 17 4.83 2.43 -11.94
N LEU A 18 3.80 1.95 -11.25
CA LEU A 18 3.96 1.02 -10.13
C LEU A 18 4.52 -0.34 -10.60
N GLN A 19 4.03 -0.85 -11.73
CA GLN A 19 4.54 -2.10 -12.33
C GLN A 19 6.02 -1.98 -12.72
N LEU A 20 6.41 -0.90 -13.39
CA LEU A 20 7.80 -0.67 -13.78
C LEU A 20 8.72 -0.52 -12.56
N TYR A 21 8.29 0.23 -11.55
CA TYR A 21 9.06 0.40 -10.31
C TYR A 21 9.24 -0.93 -9.58
N ALA A 22 8.19 -1.76 -9.51
CA ALA A 22 8.26 -3.09 -8.91
C ALA A 22 9.28 -3.98 -9.65
N ALA A 23 9.26 -3.98 -10.98
CA ALA A 23 10.21 -4.72 -11.82
C ALA A 23 11.66 -4.23 -11.63
N GLU A 24 11.89 -2.91 -11.58
CA GLU A 24 13.22 -2.32 -11.37
C GLU A 24 13.81 -2.71 -10.01
N LYS A 25 12.96 -2.87 -8.98
CA LYS A 25 13.38 -3.22 -7.62
C LYS A 25 13.41 -4.73 -7.34
N ASP A 26 13.08 -5.57 -8.33
CA ASP A 26 12.90 -7.01 -8.17
C ASP A 26 11.93 -7.37 -7.02
N LYS A 27 10.79 -6.67 -7.00
CA LYS A 27 9.74 -6.81 -5.98
C LYS A 27 8.37 -6.97 -6.62
N THR A 28 7.45 -7.55 -5.87
CA THR A 28 6.02 -7.51 -6.23
C THR A 28 5.43 -6.13 -5.95
N MET A 29 4.36 -5.76 -6.67
CA MET A 29 3.63 -4.51 -6.39
C MET A 29 3.09 -4.48 -4.95
N THR A 30 2.74 -5.64 -4.39
CA THR A 30 2.32 -5.78 -2.98
C THR A 30 3.45 -5.39 -2.04
N GLN A 31 4.66 -5.93 -2.23
CA GLN A 31 5.82 -5.59 -1.39
C GLN A 31 6.18 -4.11 -1.50
N VAL A 32 6.08 -3.50 -2.68
CA VAL A 32 6.28 -2.05 -2.84
C VAL A 32 5.27 -1.26 -2.00
N ILE A 33 4.01 -1.69 -1.98
CA ILE A 33 2.97 -1.04 -1.16
C ILE A 33 3.21 -1.29 0.33
N GLU A 34 3.56 -2.52 0.73
CA GLU A 34 3.90 -2.86 2.12
C GLU A 34 5.04 -2.01 2.65
N GLU A 35 6.14 -1.89 1.89
CA GLU A 35 7.27 -1.03 2.25
C GLU A 35 6.87 0.44 2.33
N LEU A 36 6.01 0.92 1.43
CA LEU A 36 5.47 2.28 1.53
C LEU A 36 4.67 2.45 2.82
N LEU A 37 3.80 1.49 3.17
CA LEU A 37 3.00 1.53 4.39
C LEU A 37 3.88 1.51 5.64
N ASP A 38 4.96 0.73 5.65
CA ASP A 38 5.93 0.67 6.74
C ASP A 38 6.69 1.99 6.96
N THR A 39 6.77 2.84 5.94
CA THR A 39 7.35 4.20 6.07
C THR A 39 6.37 5.24 6.63
N LEU A 40 5.08 4.93 6.68
CA LEU A 40 4.08 5.87 7.19
C LEU A 40 4.15 5.94 8.73
N PRO A 41 4.00 7.13 9.33
CA PRO A 41 3.91 7.23 10.78
C PRO A 41 2.68 6.48 11.28
N GLU A 42 2.80 5.85 12.45
CA GLU A 42 1.63 5.24 13.08
C GLU A 42 0.55 6.31 13.29
N PRO A 43 -0.71 6.04 12.90
CA PRO A 43 -1.80 6.97 13.15
C PRO A 43 -1.89 7.19 14.66
N LYS A 44 -1.87 8.46 15.08
CA LYS A 44 -2.21 8.81 16.47
C LYS A 44 -3.62 8.25 16.69
N ARG A 45 -3.74 7.24 17.55
CA ARG A 45 -5.02 6.69 17.95
C ARG A 45 -5.79 7.81 18.65
N GLU A 46 -6.60 8.58 17.92
CA GLU A 46 -7.78 9.14 18.55
C GLU A 46 -8.61 7.92 18.92
N ASN A 47 -8.78 7.70 20.23
CA ASN A 47 -9.64 6.66 20.75
C ASN A 47 -11.04 6.91 20.17
N VAL A 48 -11.34 6.29 19.03
CA VAL A 48 -12.70 6.10 18.58
C VAL A 48 -13.28 5.13 19.58
N THR A 49 -13.78 5.70 20.67
CA THR A 49 -14.65 5.06 21.62
C THR A 49 -15.84 4.61 20.79
N GLN A 50 -15.87 3.34 20.40
CA GLN A 50 -17.04 2.77 19.76
C GLN A 50 -18.16 2.71 20.80
N PRO A 51 -19.38 3.20 20.50
CA PRO A 51 -20.55 2.95 21.33
C PRO A 51 -20.99 1.49 21.30
#